data_AF-A0A7S6S1C8-F1
#
_entry.id   AF-A0A7S6S1C8-F1
#
_cell.length_a   1.000
_cell.length_b   1.000
_cell.length_c   1.000
_cell.angle_alpha   90.00
_cell.angle_beta   90.00
_cell.angle_gamma   90.00
#
_symmetry.space_group_name_H-M   'P 1'
#
loop_
_entity.id
_entity.type
_entity.pdbx_description
1 polymer ?
#
loop_
_entity_poly.entity_id
_entity_poly.type
_entity_poly.pdbx_seq_one_letter_code
_entity_poly.pdbx_strand_id
1 'polypeptide(L)'
;MRRQRSGATVFALSERARQSLRRSLLAWFDRTKRDLPWRRTHDPYRIWLSECMLQQTRVETVVPYYERFLNTLPTIDSLAAAPLQRVLKLWAGLGYYARARHLHRAAQTIVREHRGQVPKSAAELSTLPGVGKYTAAAVASIAFGEPAAAVDGNVQRVLARLFAVDLPIDAPSTRAQLWSLAEGLLDHARPGAFNEAMMELGATLCTPTTPRCSDCPLSNWCTAHRDARTAELPIRSRRAAPAACYVEAVGVRRQGRLLLIQRQPRGLFGGMWELPGIVSVAHAAEPIAAPRLVKHVLDHHRVSIDALHPIGIVTHVLTHRRMMVRVWVAAARGGRAYRGSHASVRWLAHAARSDLPISVLDRKVIDLAEGRT
;
A
#
# COMPACT_ATOMS: atom_id res chain seq x y z
N MET A 1 26.55 -15.70 -28.61
CA MET A 1 25.72 -16.90 -28.35
C MET A 1 25.43 -17.02 -26.85
N ARG A 2 24.39 -16.34 -26.33
CA ARG A 2 23.90 -16.56 -24.97
C ARG A 2 22.89 -17.70 -25.02
N ARG A 3 23.26 -18.88 -24.49
CA ARG A 3 22.36 -20.04 -24.41
C ARG A 3 21.09 -19.66 -23.65
N GLN A 4 19.95 -19.78 -24.31
CA GLN A 4 18.63 -19.86 -23.68
C GLN A 4 18.64 -21.04 -22.69
N ARG A 5 18.81 -20.75 -21.40
CA ARG A 5 18.53 -21.67 -20.28
C ARG A 5 17.30 -21.14 -19.53
N SER A 6 16.20 -20.90 -20.23
CA SER A 6 14.93 -20.49 -19.64
C SER A 6 14.05 -21.74 -19.45
N GLY A 7 14.07 -22.34 -18.25
CA GLY A 7 13.06 -23.34 -17.89
C GLY A 7 13.37 -24.31 -16.75
N ALA A 8 14.63 -24.55 -16.36
CA ALA A 8 14.99 -25.76 -15.60
C ALA A 8 15.43 -25.57 -14.12
N THR A 9 15.38 -24.38 -13.54
CA THR A 9 16.25 -24.09 -12.38
C THR A 9 15.75 -24.52 -10.99
N VAL A 10 14.45 -24.71 -10.75
CA VAL A 10 14.00 -25.34 -9.47
C VAL A 10 14.05 -26.86 -9.49
N PHE A 11 14.00 -27.46 -10.67
CA PHE A 11 14.22 -28.90 -10.86
C PHE A 11 15.70 -29.30 -10.78
N ALA A 12 16.61 -28.33 -10.58
CA ALA A 12 18.05 -28.60 -10.46
C ALA A 12 18.50 -28.96 -9.04
N LEU A 13 17.71 -28.66 -7.99
CA LEU A 13 18.01 -29.08 -6.63
C LEU A 13 17.44 -30.48 -6.38
N SER A 14 18.28 -31.40 -5.91
CA SER A 14 17.81 -32.69 -5.41
C SER A 14 16.91 -32.52 -4.19
N GLU A 15 16.06 -33.51 -3.89
CA GLU A 15 15.19 -33.43 -2.71
C GLU A 15 16.00 -33.27 -1.41
N ARG A 16 17.13 -33.96 -1.29
CA ARG A 16 18.05 -33.81 -0.16
C ARG A 16 18.60 -32.38 -0.04
N ALA A 17 18.89 -31.73 -1.16
CA ALA A 17 19.31 -30.33 -1.16
C ALA A 17 18.19 -29.39 -0.74
N ARG A 18 16.95 -29.60 -1.23
CA ARG A 18 15.75 -28.84 -0.81
C ARG A 18 15.50 -28.97 0.69
N GLN A 19 15.55 -30.18 1.24
CA GLN A 19 15.41 -30.42 2.68
C GLN A 19 16.50 -29.73 3.51
N SER A 20 17.74 -29.74 3.04
CA SER A 20 18.84 -29.07 3.75
C SER A 20 18.71 -27.55 3.70
N LEU A 21 18.27 -27.01 2.56
CA LEU A 21 17.95 -25.60 2.38
C LEU A 21 16.82 -25.16 3.34
N ARG A 22 15.70 -25.89 3.36
CA ARG A 22 14.55 -25.64 4.26
C ARG A 22 14.99 -25.61 5.72
N ARG A 23 15.75 -26.63 6.17
CA ARG A 23 16.29 -26.70 7.53
C ARG A 23 17.21 -25.52 7.86
N SER A 24 18.12 -25.16 6.95
CA SER A 24 19.04 -24.03 7.15
C SER A 24 18.28 -22.71 7.32
N LEU A 25 17.31 -22.45 6.44
CA LEU A 25 16.50 -21.24 6.46
C LEU A 25 15.65 -21.13 7.74
N LEU A 26 14.93 -22.21 8.09
CA LEU A 26 14.07 -22.23 9.27
C LEU A 26 14.89 -22.10 10.56
N ALA A 27 16.02 -22.80 10.66
CA ALA A 27 16.90 -22.70 11.82
C ALA A 27 17.48 -21.29 11.99
N TRP A 28 17.84 -20.62 10.89
CA TRP A 28 18.23 -19.21 10.93
C TRP A 28 17.07 -18.33 11.41
N PHE A 29 15.89 -18.47 10.81
CA PHE A 29 14.72 -17.66 11.15
C PHE A 29 14.30 -17.82 12.62
N ASP A 30 14.30 -19.04 13.15
CA ASP A 30 13.96 -19.31 14.54
C ASP A 30 14.90 -18.60 15.53
N ARG A 31 16.16 -18.37 15.16
CA ARG A 31 17.15 -17.66 15.98
C ARG A 31 17.14 -16.15 15.80
N THR A 32 16.80 -15.65 14.60
CA THR A 32 17.06 -14.25 14.23
C THR A 32 15.82 -13.44 13.86
N LYS A 33 14.63 -14.04 13.80
CA LYS A 33 13.41 -13.32 13.43
C LYS A 33 13.21 -12.10 14.33
N ARG A 34 12.93 -10.96 13.73
CA ARG A 34 12.55 -9.76 14.49
C ARG A 34 11.27 -10.02 15.26
N ASP A 35 11.24 -9.52 16.48
CA ASP A 35 10.05 -9.50 17.32
C ASP A 35 9.11 -8.38 16.84
N LEU A 36 8.01 -8.79 16.19
CA LEU A 36 7.03 -7.89 15.57
C LEU A 36 5.64 -8.17 16.16
N PRO A 37 4.78 -7.16 16.38
CA PRO A 37 3.49 -7.35 17.04
C PRO A 37 2.61 -8.45 16.41
N TRP A 38 2.59 -8.53 15.08
CA TRP A 38 1.81 -9.53 14.33
C TRP A 38 2.43 -10.93 14.30
N ARG A 39 3.67 -11.11 14.77
CA ARG A 39 4.32 -12.44 14.95
C ARG A 39 4.05 -13.07 16.30
N ARG A 40 3.44 -12.34 17.23
CA ARG A 40 3.12 -12.81 18.59
C ARG A 40 1.72 -13.40 18.68
N THR A 41 1.06 -13.62 17.55
CA THR A 41 -0.33 -14.08 17.48
C THR A 41 -0.53 -15.01 16.29
N HIS A 42 -1.52 -15.88 16.41
CA HIS A 42 -2.06 -16.69 15.31
C HIS A 42 -3.45 -16.23 14.86
N ASP A 43 -3.95 -15.10 15.39
CA ASP A 43 -5.24 -14.53 15.01
C ASP A 43 -5.22 -14.11 13.53
N PRO A 44 -6.07 -14.73 12.68
CA PRO A 44 -6.11 -14.46 11.25
C PRO A 44 -6.46 -13.00 10.91
N TYR A 45 -7.32 -12.34 11.71
CA TYR A 45 -7.67 -10.93 11.49
C TYR A 45 -6.45 -10.03 11.68
N ARG A 46 -5.70 -10.28 12.76
CA ARG A 46 -4.49 -9.54 13.10
C ARG A 46 -3.38 -9.74 12.08
N ILE A 47 -3.17 -10.97 11.62
CA ILE A 47 -2.19 -11.29 10.58
C ILE A 47 -2.61 -10.64 9.25
N TRP A 48 -3.87 -10.77 8.86
CA TRP A 48 -4.37 -10.15 7.63
C TRP A 48 -4.23 -8.63 7.64
N LEU A 49 -4.52 -7.98 8.77
CA LEU A 49 -4.35 -6.54 8.94
C LEU A 49 -2.89 -6.11 8.70
N SER A 50 -1.92 -6.80 9.31
CA SER A 50 -0.49 -6.49 9.10
C SER A 50 -0.09 -6.70 7.65
N GLU A 51 -0.53 -7.79 7.02
CA GLU A 51 -0.23 -8.08 5.61
C GLU A 51 -0.79 -7.00 4.68
N CYS A 52 -2.01 -6.52 4.94
CA CYS A 52 -2.56 -5.39 4.19
C CYS A 52 -1.75 -4.11 4.40
N MET A 53 -1.29 -3.82 5.62
CA MET A 53 -0.49 -2.62 5.92
C MET A 53 0.93 -2.69 5.34
N LEU A 54 1.56 -3.87 5.30
CA LEU A 54 2.93 -4.09 4.82
C LEU A 54 3.05 -4.01 3.29
N GLN A 55 1.94 -4.08 2.55
CA GLN A 55 1.95 -3.85 1.10
C GLN A 55 2.57 -2.48 0.76
N GLN A 56 3.78 -2.50 0.20
CA GLN A 56 4.53 -1.30 -0.21
C GLN A 56 4.76 -0.29 0.93
N THR A 57 4.81 -0.76 2.18
CA THR A 57 5.06 0.08 3.37
C THR A 57 6.11 -0.61 4.24
N ARG A 58 7.04 0.16 4.81
CA ARG A 58 8.12 -0.39 5.64
C ARG A 58 7.60 -0.83 7.01
N VAL A 59 8.22 -1.86 7.59
CA VAL A 59 7.82 -2.47 8.87
C VAL A 59 7.76 -1.41 9.98
N GLU A 60 8.78 -0.58 10.10
CA GLU A 60 8.92 0.44 11.15
C GLU A 60 7.81 1.50 11.06
N THR A 61 7.33 1.78 9.85
CA THR A 61 6.19 2.66 9.63
C THR A 61 4.86 1.99 10.01
N VAL A 62 4.73 0.67 9.82
CA VAL A 62 3.49 -0.06 10.05
C VAL A 62 3.21 -0.29 11.54
N VAL A 63 4.23 -0.58 12.36
CA VAL A 63 4.07 -0.91 13.79
C VAL A 63 3.13 0.05 14.55
N PRO A 64 3.36 1.38 14.58
CA PRO A 64 2.48 2.29 15.33
C PRO A 64 1.07 2.43 14.74
N TYR A 65 0.90 2.15 13.44
CA TYR A 65 -0.43 2.13 12.83
C TYR A 65 -1.20 0.87 13.18
N TYR A 66 -0.53 -0.28 13.15
CA TYR A 66 -1.09 -1.57 13.51
C TYR A 66 -1.64 -1.55 14.95
N GLU A 67 -0.82 -1.08 15.90
CA GLU A 67 -1.20 -1.00 17.32
C GLU A 67 -2.39 -0.06 17.53
N ARG A 68 -2.34 1.17 16.98
CA ARG A 68 -3.46 2.12 17.09
C ARG A 68 -4.74 1.59 16.44
N PHE A 69 -4.61 0.88 15.32
CA PHE A 69 -5.74 0.31 14.61
C PHE A 69 -6.42 -0.76 15.46
N LEU A 70 -5.66 -1.70 16.03
CA LEU A 70 -6.21 -2.76 16.88
C LEU A 70 -6.70 -2.24 18.24
N ASN A 71 -6.12 -1.19 18.79
CA ASN A 71 -6.65 -0.55 20.00
C ASN A 71 -8.05 0.02 19.77
N THR A 72 -8.37 0.42 18.54
CA THR A 72 -9.68 0.99 18.19
C THR A 72 -10.65 -0.05 17.63
N LEU A 73 -10.14 -0.95 16.78
CA LEU A 73 -10.90 -1.96 16.04
C LEU A 73 -10.24 -3.33 16.31
N PRO A 74 -10.44 -3.91 17.52
CA PRO A 74 -9.70 -5.09 17.96
C PRO A 74 -10.13 -6.39 17.26
N THR A 75 -11.33 -6.41 16.66
CA THR A 75 -11.92 -7.61 16.03
C THR A 75 -12.40 -7.31 14.60
N ILE A 76 -12.57 -8.36 13.82
CA ILE A 76 -13.13 -8.24 12.47
C ILE A 76 -14.55 -7.67 12.47
N ASP A 77 -15.37 -8.00 13.47
CA ASP A 77 -16.72 -7.44 13.63
C ASP A 77 -16.66 -5.93 13.90
N SER A 78 -15.76 -5.49 14.79
CA SER A 78 -15.56 -4.06 15.06
C SER A 78 -15.11 -3.31 13.82
N LEU A 79 -14.23 -3.91 13.00
CA LEU A 79 -13.81 -3.34 11.72
C LEU A 79 -14.98 -3.27 10.73
N ALA A 80 -15.78 -4.33 10.59
CA ALA A 80 -16.89 -4.40 9.65
C ALA A 80 -18.03 -3.42 9.99
N ALA A 81 -18.28 -3.22 11.29
CA ALA A 81 -19.31 -2.31 11.79
C ALA A 81 -18.88 -0.83 11.79
N ALA A 82 -17.57 -0.55 11.74
CA ALA A 82 -17.06 0.81 11.82
C ALA A 82 -17.48 1.66 10.61
N PRO A 83 -17.79 2.96 10.80
CA PRO A 83 -17.94 3.87 9.68
C PRO A 83 -16.65 3.94 8.85
N LEU A 84 -16.76 3.95 7.51
CA LEU A 84 -15.59 4.02 6.63
C LEU A 84 -14.65 5.19 6.96
N GLN A 85 -15.19 6.32 7.43
CA GLN A 85 -14.40 7.47 7.85
C GLN A 85 -13.47 7.17 9.03
N ARG A 86 -13.92 6.35 9.99
CA ARG A 86 -13.08 5.91 11.12
C ARG A 86 -11.93 5.05 10.62
N VAL A 87 -12.20 4.10 9.72
CA VAL A 87 -11.18 3.23 9.12
C VAL A 87 -10.15 4.05 8.32
N LEU A 88 -10.61 4.96 7.45
CA LEU A 88 -9.73 5.83 6.70
C LEU A 88 -8.91 6.76 7.60
N LYS A 89 -9.47 7.19 8.74
CA LYS A 89 -8.77 8.03 9.70
C LYS A 89 -7.63 7.27 10.36
N LEU A 90 -7.86 6.04 10.80
CA LEU A 90 -6.81 5.19 11.38
C LEU A 90 -5.69 4.90 10.36
N TRP A 91 -6.03 4.82 9.06
CA TRP A 91 -5.11 4.60 7.95
C TRP A 91 -4.42 5.88 7.42
N ALA A 92 -4.89 7.06 7.78
CA ALA A 92 -4.44 8.35 7.24
C ALA A 92 -2.94 8.56 7.46
N GLY A 93 -2.14 8.50 6.40
CA GLY A 93 -0.67 8.59 6.46
C GLY A 93 0.07 7.37 5.91
N LEU A 94 -0.54 6.18 5.91
CA LEU A 94 0.06 4.97 5.32
C LEU A 94 0.09 4.97 3.78
N GLY A 95 -0.66 5.86 3.14
CA GLY A 95 -0.82 5.88 1.69
C GLY A 95 -1.62 4.68 1.16
N TYR A 96 -1.82 4.65 -0.17
CA TYR A 96 -2.59 3.60 -0.85
C TYR A 96 -3.95 3.31 -0.21
N TYR A 97 -4.76 4.35 0.01
CA TYR A 97 -6.05 4.29 0.72
C TYR A 97 -7.10 3.33 0.11
N ALA A 98 -6.86 2.83 -1.10
CA ALA A 98 -7.65 1.73 -1.64
C ALA A 98 -7.54 0.48 -0.77
N ARG A 99 -6.37 0.21 -0.17
CA ARG A 99 -6.14 -0.90 0.77
C ARG A 99 -7.09 -0.85 1.95
N ALA A 100 -7.20 0.29 2.63
CA ALA A 100 -8.15 0.48 3.73
C ALA A 100 -9.61 0.22 3.33
N ARG A 101 -10.00 0.68 2.13
CA ARG A 101 -11.37 0.48 1.61
C ARG A 101 -11.64 -0.96 1.19
N HIS A 102 -10.62 -1.67 0.72
CA HIS A 102 -10.71 -3.09 0.37
C HIS A 102 -10.76 -3.94 1.63
N LEU A 103 -9.85 -3.71 2.58
CA LEU A 103 -9.85 -4.30 3.91
C LEU A 103 -11.22 -4.17 4.59
N HIS A 104 -11.79 -2.96 4.61
CA HIS A 104 -13.10 -2.73 5.21
C HIS A 104 -14.22 -3.50 4.50
N ARG A 105 -14.26 -3.48 3.17
CA ARG A 105 -15.25 -4.24 2.38
C ARG A 105 -15.10 -5.75 2.56
N ALA A 106 -13.87 -6.25 2.60
CA ALA A 106 -13.60 -7.66 2.84
C ALA A 106 -13.98 -8.08 4.26
N ALA A 107 -13.76 -7.24 5.28
CA ALA A 107 -14.24 -7.52 6.63
C ALA A 107 -15.77 -7.61 6.69
N GLN A 108 -16.48 -6.71 6.01
CA GLN A 108 -17.94 -6.76 5.87
C GLN A 108 -18.42 -8.03 5.16
N THR A 109 -17.73 -8.45 4.09
CA THR A 109 -17.98 -9.73 3.41
C THR A 109 -17.75 -10.91 4.35
N ILE A 110 -16.65 -10.95 5.12
CA ILE A 110 -16.36 -12.02 6.07
C ILE A 110 -17.44 -12.13 7.15
N VAL A 111 -17.88 -11.00 7.72
CA VAL A 111 -18.97 -11.01 8.72
C VAL A 111 -20.28 -11.52 8.12
N ARG A 112 -20.65 -11.04 6.92
CA ARG A 112 -21.91 -11.40 6.26
C ARG A 112 -21.95 -12.84 5.73
N GLU A 113 -20.91 -13.25 5.02
CA GLU A 113 -20.91 -14.50 4.22
C GLU A 113 -20.19 -15.64 4.95
N HIS A 114 -19.23 -15.33 5.83
CA HIS A 114 -18.44 -16.31 6.57
C HIS A 114 -18.67 -16.25 8.08
N ARG A 115 -19.75 -15.58 8.54
CA ARG A 115 -20.15 -15.48 9.95
C ARG A 115 -19.03 -15.00 10.87
N GLY A 116 -18.23 -14.04 10.39
CA GLY A 116 -17.11 -13.45 11.14
C GLY A 116 -15.84 -14.30 11.15
N GLN A 117 -15.83 -15.47 10.50
CA GLN A 117 -14.66 -16.33 10.43
C GLN A 117 -13.85 -16.03 9.18
N VAL A 118 -12.59 -15.62 9.35
CA VAL A 118 -11.66 -15.43 8.23
C VAL A 118 -11.48 -16.78 7.50
N PRO A 119 -11.68 -16.85 6.17
CA PRO A 119 -11.52 -18.08 5.42
C PRO A 119 -10.12 -18.68 5.58
N LYS A 120 -10.05 -20.02 5.64
CA LYS A 120 -8.81 -20.72 6.00
C LYS A 120 -7.91 -20.99 4.81
N SER A 121 -8.49 -21.09 3.61
CA SER A 121 -7.74 -21.40 2.38
C SER A 121 -7.39 -20.15 1.60
N ALA A 122 -6.24 -20.19 0.92
CA ALA A 122 -5.77 -19.15 0.01
C ALA A 122 -6.73 -19.00 -1.18
N ALA A 123 -7.38 -20.09 -1.60
CA ALA A 123 -8.41 -20.06 -2.63
C ALA A 123 -9.60 -19.19 -2.23
N GLU A 124 -10.18 -19.43 -1.05
CA GLU A 124 -11.31 -18.63 -0.54
C GLU A 124 -10.89 -17.20 -0.22
N LEU A 125 -9.75 -17.00 0.44
CA LEU A 125 -9.22 -15.67 0.77
C LEU A 125 -9.04 -14.81 -0.49
N SER A 126 -8.61 -15.40 -1.61
CA SER A 126 -8.41 -14.68 -2.88
C SER A 126 -9.71 -14.17 -3.51
N THR A 127 -10.88 -14.66 -3.07
CA THR A 127 -12.18 -14.15 -3.53
C THR A 127 -12.56 -12.83 -2.86
N LEU A 128 -11.92 -12.49 -1.74
CA LEU A 128 -12.25 -11.30 -0.95
C LEU A 128 -11.78 -10.01 -1.63
N PRO A 129 -12.53 -8.90 -1.50
CA PRO A 129 -12.16 -7.61 -2.07
C PRO A 129 -10.73 -7.16 -1.71
N GLY A 130 -9.88 -7.05 -2.73
CA GLY A 130 -8.51 -6.55 -2.60
C GLY A 130 -7.52 -7.50 -1.91
N VAL A 131 -7.91 -8.75 -1.69
CA VAL A 131 -6.99 -9.81 -1.28
C VAL A 131 -6.42 -10.47 -2.54
N GLY A 132 -5.17 -10.15 -2.84
CA GLY A 132 -4.44 -10.76 -3.96
C GLY A 132 -3.76 -12.07 -3.55
N LYS A 133 -3.25 -12.81 -4.56
CA LYS A 133 -2.57 -14.11 -4.40
C LYS A 133 -1.54 -14.15 -3.26
N TYR A 134 -0.72 -13.09 -3.15
CA TYR A 134 0.26 -12.96 -2.07
C TYR A 134 -0.39 -12.95 -0.69
N THR A 135 -1.34 -12.04 -0.45
CA THR A 135 -1.96 -11.86 0.86
C THR A 135 -2.78 -13.08 1.24
N ALA A 136 -3.45 -13.72 0.28
CA ALA A 136 -4.17 -14.96 0.51
C ALA A 136 -3.23 -16.08 0.99
N ALA A 137 -2.12 -16.33 0.27
CA ALA A 137 -1.15 -17.36 0.66
C ALA A 137 -0.45 -17.03 1.98
N ALA A 138 -0.10 -15.77 2.22
CA ALA A 138 0.53 -15.33 3.47
C ALA A 138 -0.40 -15.58 4.67
N VAL A 139 -1.65 -15.12 4.62
CA VAL A 139 -2.61 -15.32 5.72
C VAL A 139 -2.92 -16.81 5.90
N ALA A 140 -3.17 -17.55 4.82
CA ALA A 140 -3.49 -18.97 4.91
C ALA A 140 -2.37 -19.81 5.53
N SER A 141 -1.12 -19.57 5.10
CA SER A 141 0.03 -20.30 5.61
C SER A 141 0.41 -19.92 7.04
N ILE A 142 0.33 -18.64 7.41
CA ILE A 142 0.75 -18.17 8.74
C ILE A 142 -0.32 -18.45 9.79
N ALA A 143 -1.59 -18.19 9.48
CA ALA A 143 -2.68 -18.31 10.45
C ALA A 143 -3.28 -19.73 10.50
N PHE A 144 -3.29 -20.45 9.38
CA PHE A 144 -3.99 -21.74 9.27
C PHE A 144 -3.09 -22.91 8.85
N GLY A 145 -1.80 -22.67 8.59
CA GLY A 145 -0.86 -23.72 8.22
C GLY A 145 -1.09 -24.31 6.84
N GLU A 146 -1.84 -23.64 5.95
CA GLU A 146 -2.01 -24.12 4.58
C GLU A 146 -0.66 -24.05 3.83
N PRO A 147 -0.24 -25.11 3.14
CA PRO A 147 0.98 -25.11 2.34
C PRO A 147 0.78 -24.33 1.02
N ALA A 148 0.72 -23.00 1.14
CA ALA A 148 0.64 -22.07 0.03
C ALA A 148 1.84 -21.10 0.06
N ALA A 149 2.65 -21.05 -1.00
CA ALA A 149 3.80 -20.16 -1.04
C ALA A 149 3.40 -18.68 -1.20
N ALA A 150 3.98 -17.81 -0.38
CA ALA A 150 3.72 -16.38 -0.40
C ALA A 150 4.89 -15.61 -1.02
N VAL A 151 4.68 -14.96 -2.16
CA VAL A 151 5.74 -14.32 -2.94
C VAL A 151 5.55 -12.80 -3.03
N ASP A 152 6.21 -12.05 -2.14
CA ASP A 152 6.31 -10.59 -2.18
C ASP A 152 7.55 -10.11 -2.97
N GLY A 153 7.83 -8.80 -2.94
CA GLY A 153 9.01 -8.22 -3.59
C GLY A 153 10.35 -8.65 -2.97
N ASN A 154 10.37 -9.08 -1.70
CA ASN A 154 11.55 -9.62 -1.04
C ASN A 154 11.81 -11.04 -1.51
N VAL A 155 10.79 -11.90 -1.48
CA VAL A 155 10.85 -13.29 -1.94
C VAL A 155 11.19 -13.35 -3.43
N GLN A 156 10.60 -12.50 -4.28
CA GLN A 156 10.98 -12.41 -5.69
C GLN A 156 12.47 -12.16 -5.90
N ARG A 157 13.07 -11.25 -5.11
CA ARG A 157 14.51 -10.96 -5.18
C ARG A 157 15.36 -12.13 -4.69
N VAL A 158 14.99 -12.74 -3.57
CA VAL A 158 15.68 -13.92 -3.03
C VAL A 158 15.68 -15.04 -4.06
N LEU A 159 14.51 -15.38 -4.62
CA LEU A 159 14.38 -16.45 -5.61
C LEU A 159 15.11 -16.12 -6.92
N ALA A 160 15.02 -14.88 -7.41
CA ALA A 160 15.73 -14.46 -8.60
C ALA A 160 17.25 -14.61 -8.45
N ARG A 161 17.81 -14.32 -7.26
CA ARG A 161 19.24 -14.51 -6.98
C ARG A 161 19.60 -15.98 -6.75
N LEU A 162 18.81 -16.70 -5.95
CA LEU A 162 19.02 -18.11 -5.63
C LEU A 162 19.13 -18.96 -6.91
N PHE A 163 18.26 -18.70 -7.88
CA PHE A 163 18.15 -19.44 -9.14
C PHE A 163 18.68 -18.70 -10.37
N ALA A 164 19.34 -17.55 -10.18
CA ALA A 164 19.86 -16.70 -11.25
C ALA A 164 18.88 -16.45 -12.41
N VAL A 165 17.68 -15.99 -12.08
CA VAL A 165 16.63 -15.67 -13.05
C VAL A 165 17.00 -14.40 -13.83
N ASP A 166 17.47 -14.59 -15.06
CA ASP A 166 17.89 -13.55 -16.02
C ASP A 166 16.71 -13.01 -16.85
N LEU A 167 15.58 -12.72 -16.20
CA LEU A 167 14.41 -12.14 -16.85
C LEU A 167 13.84 -11.02 -15.98
N PRO A 168 13.18 -10.00 -16.57
CA PRO A 168 12.54 -8.93 -15.82
C PRO A 168 11.53 -9.50 -14.82
N ILE A 169 11.77 -9.30 -13.51
CA ILE A 169 10.95 -9.89 -12.44
C ILE A 169 9.51 -9.38 -12.40
N ASP A 170 9.25 -8.28 -13.09
CA ASP A 170 7.92 -7.67 -13.23
C ASP A 170 7.14 -8.17 -14.46
N ALA A 171 7.75 -8.99 -15.32
CA ALA A 171 7.06 -9.67 -16.41
C ALA A 171 6.10 -10.75 -15.87
N PRO A 172 4.88 -10.91 -16.43
CA PRO A 172 3.92 -11.92 -15.97
C PRO A 172 4.46 -13.35 -15.96
N SER A 173 5.20 -13.73 -17.01
CA SER A 173 5.82 -15.06 -17.12
C SER A 173 6.88 -15.29 -16.04
N THR A 174 7.74 -14.30 -15.76
CA THR A 174 8.74 -14.38 -14.70
C THR A 174 8.09 -14.44 -13.32
N ARG A 175 7.01 -13.70 -13.07
CA ARG A 175 6.25 -13.83 -11.82
C ARG A 175 5.65 -15.22 -11.64
N ALA A 176 5.11 -15.81 -12.69
CA ALA A 176 4.58 -17.18 -12.65
C ALA A 176 5.70 -18.20 -12.38
N GLN A 177 6.86 -18.03 -13.02
CA GLN A 177 8.05 -18.84 -12.76
C GLN A 177 8.46 -18.73 -11.28
N LEU A 178 8.66 -17.51 -10.76
CA LEU A 178 9.06 -17.30 -9.36
C LEU A 178 8.04 -17.91 -8.38
N TRP A 179 6.75 -17.88 -8.71
CA TRP A 179 5.73 -18.56 -7.92
C TRP A 179 5.93 -20.07 -7.91
N SER A 180 6.11 -20.68 -9.09
CA SER A 180 6.43 -22.10 -9.21
C SER A 180 7.71 -22.47 -8.44
N LEU A 181 8.72 -21.60 -8.44
CA LEU A 181 9.93 -21.81 -7.66
C LEU A 181 9.66 -21.81 -6.16
N ALA A 182 8.80 -20.88 -5.70
CA ALA A 182 8.43 -20.77 -4.29
C ALA A 182 7.64 -21.99 -3.81
N GLU A 183 6.65 -22.45 -4.59
CA GLU A 183 5.89 -23.67 -4.28
C GLU A 183 6.81 -24.90 -4.21
N GLY A 184 7.73 -25.05 -5.17
CA GLY A 184 8.68 -26.16 -5.17
C GLY A 184 9.69 -26.16 -4.02
N LEU A 185 9.90 -25.03 -3.36
CA LEU A 185 10.78 -24.89 -2.19
C LEU A 185 10.05 -24.92 -0.86
N LEU A 186 8.75 -24.66 -0.84
CA LEU A 186 7.95 -24.51 0.38
C LEU A 186 8.15 -25.70 1.32
N ASP A 187 8.29 -25.42 2.61
CA ASP A 187 8.22 -26.45 3.63
C ASP A 187 6.76 -26.72 3.99
N HIS A 188 6.28 -27.95 3.72
CA HIS A 188 4.87 -28.30 3.93
C HIS A 188 4.54 -28.52 5.42
N ALA A 189 5.53 -28.76 6.28
CA ALA A 189 5.31 -28.96 7.71
C ALA A 189 5.24 -27.62 8.46
N ARG A 190 5.96 -26.59 7.98
CA ARG A 190 6.00 -25.24 8.56
C ARG A 190 5.82 -24.14 7.49
N PRO A 191 4.72 -24.13 6.72
CA PRO A 191 4.61 -23.25 5.55
C PRO A 191 4.59 -21.77 5.92
N GLY A 192 3.88 -21.39 6.99
CA GLY A 192 3.87 -20.01 7.50
C GLY A 192 5.26 -19.53 7.90
N ALA A 193 5.97 -20.31 8.72
CA ALA A 193 7.33 -19.96 9.15
C ALA A 193 8.32 -19.91 7.99
N PHE A 194 8.17 -20.80 7.00
CA PHE A 194 9.01 -20.79 5.80
C PHE A 194 8.78 -19.52 4.96
N ASN A 195 7.51 -19.15 4.74
CA ASN A 195 7.15 -17.94 4.03
C ASN A 195 7.70 -16.69 4.75
N GLU A 196 7.50 -16.58 6.05
CA GLU A 196 8.05 -15.48 6.84
C GLU A 196 9.59 -15.46 6.81
N ALA A 197 10.24 -16.62 6.86
CA ALA A 197 11.69 -16.72 6.76
C ALA A 197 12.24 -16.22 5.42
N MET A 198 11.56 -16.55 4.31
CA MET A 198 11.92 -16.03 2.99
C MET A 198 11.75 -14.50 2.90
N MET A 199 10.68 -13.96 3.47
CA MET A 199 10.46 -12.52 3.54
C MET A 199 11.51 -11.82 4.41
N GLU A 200 11.79 -12.38 5.60
CA GLU A 200 12.78 -11.88 6.55
C GLU A 200 14.18 -11.89 5.95
N LEU A 201 14.54 -12.97 5.23
CA LEU A 201 15.82 -13.10 4.55
C LEU A 201 16.00 -11.99 3.53
N GLY A 202 14.97 -11.73 2.70
CA GLY A 202 15.00 -10.64 1.74
C GLY A 202 15.04 -9.27 2.41
N ALA A 203 14.35 -9.09 3.53
CA ALA A 203 14.30 -7.82 4.26
C ALA A 203 15.62 -7.48 4.96
N THR A 204 16.35 -8.47 5.48
CA THR A 204 17.46 -8.24 6.43
C THR A 204 18.86 -8.58 5.89
N LEU A 205 18.97 -9.62 5.06
CA LEU A 205 20.27 -10.09 4.54
C LEU A 205 20.38 -9.92 3.02
N CYS A 206 19.43 -10.46 2.26
CA CYS A 206 19.40 -10.38 0.81
C CYS A 206 18.77 -9.05 0.36
N THR A 207 19.34 -7.93 0.78
CA THR A 207 18.84 -6.56 0.51
C THR A 207 19.09 -6.14 -0.95
N PRO A 208 18.39 -5.12 -1.47
CA PRO A 208 18.54 -4.71 -2.87
C PRO A 208 19.96 -4.32 -3.27
N THR A 209 20.63 -3.49 -2.46
CA THR A 209 21.89 -2.82 -2.83
C THR A 209 23.14 -3.54 -2.29
N THR A 210 23.12 -3.96 -1.02
CA THR A 210 24.29 -4.50 -0.32
C THR A 210 23.92 -5.78 0.42
N PRO A 211 23.70 -6.91 -0.29
CA PRO A 211 23.32 -8.15 0.35
C PRO A 211 24.47 -8.74 1.18
N ARG A 212 24.17 -9.21 2.38
CA ARG A 212 25.11 -9.86 3.30
C ARG A 212 25.23 -11.35 3.00
N CYS A 213 25.86 -11.69 1.88
CA CYS A 213 25.92 -13.06 1.39
C CYS A 213 26.72 -14.02 2.30
N SER A 214 27.74 -13.54 3.00
CA SER A 214 28.52 -14.32 3.98
C SER A 214 27.65 -14.88 5.11
N ASP A 215 26.64 -14.11 5.52
CA ASP A 215 25.78 -14.43 6.66
C ASP A 215 24.48 -15.11 6.22
N CYS A 216 24.29 -15.27 4.91
CA CYS A 216 23.07 -15.79 4.34
C CYS A 216 22.98 -17.32 4.56
N PRO A 217 21.92 -17.84 5.20
CA PRO A 217 21.75 -19.28 5.41
C PRO A 217 21.57 -20.07 4.10
N LEU A 218 21.37 -19.37 2.97
CA LEU A 218 21.17 -19.96 1.66
C LEU A 218 22.37 -19.80 0.71
N SER A 219 23.50 -19.26 1.19
CA SER A 219 24.67 -18.93 0.35
C SER A 219 25.17 -20.12 -0.47
N ASN A 220 25.23 -21.31 0.14
CA ASN A 220 25.70 -22.56 -0.48
C ASN A 220 24.85 -23.02 -1.68
N TRP A 221 23.58 -22.60 -1.77
CA TRP A 221 22.68 -22.93 -2.87
C TRP A 221 22.46 -21.76 -3.84
N CYS A 222 23.02 -20.59 -3.55
CA CYS A 222 22.75 -19.37 -4.30
C CYS A 222 23.62 -19.24 -5.55
N THR A 223 22.99 -19.45 -6.71
CA THR A 223 23.65 -19.34 -8.02
C THR A 223 24.23 -17.94 -8.25
N ALA A 224 23.46 -16.89 -7.96
CA ALA A 224 23.96 -15.52 -8.13
C ALA A 224 25.11 -15.18 -7.17
N HIS A 225 25.19 -15.79 -5.99
CA HIS A 225 26.33 -15.57 -5.09
C HIS A 225 27.59 -16.24 -5.63
N ARG A 226 27.49 -17.52 -6.01
CA ARG A 226 28.59 -18.28 -6.63
C ARG A 226 29.12 -17.58 -7.89
N ASP A 227 28.23 -17.05 -8.72
CA ASP A 227 28.59 -16.44 -9.99
C ASP A 227 28.86 -14.92 -9.88
N ALA A 228 28.87 -14.35 -8.66
CA ALA A 228 29.08 -12.91 -8.37
C ALA A 228 28.06 -11.94 -9.03
N ARG A 229 26.82 -12.40 -9.28
CA ARG A 229 25.75 -11.64 -9.96
C ARG A 229 24.68 -11.04 -9.04
N THR A 230 24.92 -11.01 -7.72
CA THR A 230 23.91 -10.51 -6.76
C THR A 230 23.59 -9.02 -6.93
N ALA A 231 24.53 -8.21 -7.43
CA ALA A 231 24.33 -6.80 -7.74
C ALA A 231 23.49 -6.56 -9.01
N GLU A 232 23.52 -7.50 -9.96
CA GLU A 232 22.78 -7.42 -11.23
C GLU A 232 21.31 -7.87 -11.08
N LEU A 233 21.06 -8.79 -10.14
CA LEU A 233 19.76 -9.43 -9.96
C LEU A 233 19.01 -8.83 -8.75
N PRO A 234 17.69 -8.61 -8.87
CA PRO A 234 16.82 -8.96 -9.99
C PRO A 234 16.82 -7.90 -11.09
N ILE A 235 16.67 -8.34 -12.35
CA ILE A 235 16.41 -7.45 -13.48
C ILE A 235 14.99 -6.89 -13.35
N ARG A 236 14.82 -5.59 -13.53
CA ARG A 236 13.50 -4.92 -13.57
C ARG A 236 13.34 -4.19 -14.89
N SER A 237 12.14 -4.20 -15.44
CA SER A 237 11.81 -3.37 -16.61
C SER A 237 11.98 -1.88 -16.26
N ARG A 238 12.41 -1.09 -17.25
CA ARG A 238 12.49 0.37 -17.10
C ARG A 238 11.09 0.92 -16.86
N ARG A 239 10.89 1.61 -15.73
CA ARG A 239 9.62 2.27 -15.44
C ARG A 239 9.55 3.62 -16.16
N ALA A 240 8.43 3.91 -16.79
CA ALA A 240 8.14 5.26 -17.28
C ALA A 240 8.10 6.27 -16.11
N ALA A 241 8.46 7.52 -16.40
CA ALA A 241 8.33 8.59 -15.42
C ALA A 241 6.85 8.77 -15.01
N PRO A 242 6.55 9.11 -13.74
CA PRO A 242 5.19 9.40 -13.30
C PRO A 242 4.57 10.52 -14.14
N ALA A 243 3.33 10.33 -14.62
CA ALA A 243 2.63 11.34 -15.41
C ALA A 243 2.35 12.59 -14.55
N ALA A 244 2.59 13.78 -15.11
CA ALA A 244 2.23 15.04 -14.44
C ALA A 244 0.71 15.17 -14.32
N CYS A 245 0.24 15.68 -13.17
CA CYS A 245 -1.16 15.93 -12.88
C CYS A 245 -1.27 17.29 -12.19
N TYR A 246 -1.94 18.24 -12.83
CA TYR A 246 -2.11 19.59 -12.31
C TYR A 246 -3.46 19.70 -11.61
N VAL A 247 -3.48 20.34 -10.45
CA VAL A 247 -4.70 20.56 -9.66
C VAL A 247 -4.72 22.01 -9.21
N GLU A 248 -5.88 22.64 -9.36
CA GLU A 248 -6.16 23.98 -8.83
C GLU A 248 -7.08 23.78 -7.62
N ALA A 249 -6.62 24.11 -6.41
CA ALA A 249 -7.36 23.92 -5.16
C ALA A 249 -7.57 25.26 -4.45
N VAL A 250 -8.73 25.48 -3.84
CA VAL A 250 -9.06 26.75 -3.15
C VAL A 250 -9.44 26.55 -1.69
N GLY A 251 -8.73 27.25 -0.81
CA GLY A 251 -9.11 27.45 0.59
C GLY A 251 -10.17 28.55 0.70
N VAL A 252 -11.44 28.17 0.64
CA VAL A 252 -12.55 29.13 0.82
C VAL A 252 -12.76 29.39 2.31
N ARG A 253 -12.63 30.65 2.73
CA ARG A 253 -12.72 31.07 4.14
C ARG A 253 -14.08 31.70 4.46
N ARG A 254 -14.67 31.33 5.60
CA ARG A 254 -15.86 31.98 6.18
C ARG A 254 -15.83 31.90 7.70
N GLN A 255 -15.81 33.04 8.39
CA GLN A 255 -15.84 33.10 9.86
C GLN A 255 -14.82 32.18 10.54
N GLY A 256 -13.55 32.24 10.12
CA GLY A 256 -12.47 31.39 10.66
C GLY A 256 -12.56 29.90 10.31
N ARG A 257 -13.46 29.50 9.41
CA ARG A 257 -13.61 28.11 8.92
C ARG A 257 -13.19 28.01 7.45
N LEU A 258 -12.76 26.81 7.05
CA LEU A 258 -12.57 26.45 5.65
C LEU A 258 -13.69 25.56 5.15
N LEU A 259 -14.05 25.71 3.87
CA LEU A 259 -14.89 24.75 3.17
C LEU A 259 -14.04 23.52 2.81
N LEU A 260 -14.38 22.35 3.36
CA LEU A 260 -13.79 21.08 2.95
C LEU A 260 -14.85 20.20 2.28
N ILE A 261 -14.39 19.38 1.35
CA ILE A 261 -15.18 18.43 0.59
C ILE A 261 -14.69 17.02 0.86
N GLN A 262 -15.60 16.06 0.92
CA GLN A 262 -15.29 14.65 1.03
C GLN A 262 -15.42 14.02 -0.35
N ARG A 263 -14.32 13.45 -0.84
CA ARG A 263 -14.27 12.75 -2.12
C ARG A 263 -15.22 11.56 -2.11
N GLN A 264 -15.77 11.23 -3.28
CA GLN A 264 -16.48 9.97 -3.44
C GLN A 264 -15.60 8.77 -3.02
N PRO A 265 -16.16 7.66 -2.50
CA PRO A 265 -15.37 6.53 -1.99
C PRO A 265 -14.49 5.81 -3.03
N ARG A 266 -14.66 6.10 -4.33
CA ARG A 266 -13.91 5.49 -5.44
C ARG A 266 -12.82 6.43 -5.95
N GLY A 267 -11.86 5.87 -6.70
CA GLY A 267 -10.78 6.63 -7.32
C GLY A 267 -9.65 7.06 -6.38
N LEU A 268 -8.81 7.97 -6.88
CA LEU A 268 -7.66 8.52 -6.16
C LEU A 268 -8.13 9.26 -4.90
N PHE A 269 -7.51 8.95 -3.76
CA PHE A 269 -7.90 9.45 -2.44
C PHE A 269 -9.38 9.26 -2.10
N GLY A 270 -10.05 8.26 -2.68
CA GLY A 270 -11.49 8.08 -2.50
C GLY A 270 -11.90 7.98 -1.04
N GLY A 271 -12.89 8.80 -0.65
CA GLY A 271 -13.39 8.93 0.72
C GLY A 271 -12.61 9.88 1.64
N MET A 272 -11.49 10.46 1.19
CA MET A 272 -10.69 11.41 1.95
C MET A 272 -11.26 12.83 1.84
N TRP A 273 -10.89 13.70 2.78
CA TRP A 273 -11.23 15.13 2.77
C TRP A 273 -10.14 15.98 2.13
N GLU A 274 -10.56 16.99 1.36
CA GLU A 274 -9.70 17.91 0.62
C GLU A 274 -10.34 19.31 0.51
N LEU A 275 -9.58 20.26 -0.03
CA LEU A 275 -10.12 21.55 -0.49
C LEU A 275 -10.89 21.36 -1.82
N PRO A 276 -11.93 22.17 -2.08
CA PRO A 276 -12.53 22.27 -3.41
C PRO A 276 -11.46 22.49 -4.49
N GLY A 277 -11.55 21.79 -5.61
CA GLY A 277 -10.56 21.92 -6.67
C GLY A 277 -10.91 21.22 -7.97
N ILE A 278 -10.19 21.61 -9.02
CA ILE A 278 -10.32 21.07 -10.37
C ILE A 278 -9.01 20.43 -10.83
N VAL A 279 -9.12 19.31 -11.55
CA VAL A 279 -7.98 18.63 -12.16
C VAL A 279 -7.81 19.08 -13.60
N SER A 280 -6.57 19.35 -14.00
CA SER A 280 -6.20 19.80 -15.35
C SER A 280 -5.18 18.85 -15.98
N VAL A 281 -5.33 18.61 -17.29
CA VAL A 281 -4.44 17.76 -18.08
C VAL A 281 -3.11 18.43 -18.44
N ALA A 282 -3.06 19.76 -18.37
CA ALA A 282 -1.87 20.57 -18.63
C ALA A 282 -1.80 21.74 -17.64
N HIS A 283 -0.63 22.36 -17.55
CA HIS A 283 -0.46 23.57 -16.77
C HIS A 283 -1.23 24.71 -17.45
N ALA A 284 -2.41 25.01 -16.95
CA ALA A 284 -3.15 26.19 -17.42
C ALA A 284 -2.48 27.46 -16.89
N ALA A 285 -2.46 28.51 -17.72
CA ALA A 285 -2.13 29.84 -17.26
C ALA A 285 -3.18 30.32 -16.24
N GLU A 286 -2.78 31.14 -15.29
CA GLU A 286 -3.65 31.64 -14.20
C GLU A 286 -4.94 32.31 -14.69
N PRO A 287 -4.94 33.14 -15.75
CA PRO A 287 -6.15 33.76 -16.28
C PRO A 287 -7.22 32.75 -16.76
N ILE A 288 -6.84 31.50 -17.01
CA ILE A 288 -7.75 30.42 -17.44
C ILE A 288 -8.17 29.56 -16.25
N ALA A 289 -7.23 29.29 -15.33
CA ALA A 289 -7.47 28.43 -14.17
C ALA A 289 -8.42 29.06 -13.15
N ALA A 290 -8.21 30.34 -12.81
CA ALA A 290 -8.95 31.03 -11.76
C ALA A 290 -10.46 31.14 -12.05
N PRO A 291 -10.92 31.62 -13.23
CA PRO A 291 -12.36 31.69 -13.52
C PRO A 291 -13.05 30.33 -13.51
N ARG A 292 -12.36 29.27 -13.99
CA ARG A 292 -12.88 27.90 -13.96
C ARG A 292 -13.05 27.38 -12.54
N LEU A 293 -12.11 27.68 -11.65
CA LEU A 293 -12.19 27.28 -10.24
C LEU A 293 -13.31 28.04 -9.52
N VAL A 294 -13.47 29.34 -9.74
CA VAL A 294 -14.59 30.13 -9.19
C VAL A 294 -15.93 29.53 -9.64
N LYS A 295 -16.08 29.29 -10.95
CA LYS A 295 -17.28 28.68 -11.51
C LYS A 295 -17.55 27.30 -10.90
N HIS A 296 -16.52 26.46 -10.76
CA HIS A 296 -16.65 25.14 -10.15
C HIS A 296 -17.17 25.20 -8.72
N VAL A 297 -16.64 26.11 -7.89
CA VAL A 297 -17.11 26.28 -6.50
C VAL A 297 -18.57 26.74 -6.46
N LEU A 298 -18.96 27.66 -7.34
CA LEU A 298 -20.34 28.11 -7.44
C LEU A 298 -21.28 26.97 -7.87
N ASP A 299 -20.97 26.29 -8.97
CA ASP A 299 -21.83 25.28 -9.59
C ASP A 299 -22.00 24.03 -8.71
N HIS A 300 -20.90 23.54 -8.11
CA HIS A 300 -20.90 22.28 -7.36
C HIS A 300 -21.13 22.44 -5.86
N HIS A 301 -20.80 23.61 -5.30
CA HIS A 301 -20.91 23.85 -3.85
C HIS A 301 -21.88 24.97 -3.48
N ARG A 302 -22.44 25.70 -4.45
CA ARG A 302 -23.37 26.83 -4.24
C ARG A 302 -22.81 27.88 -3.29
N VAL A 303 -21.51 28.13 -3.39
CA VAL A 303 -20.79 29.16 -2.62
C VAL A 303 -20.22 30.19 -3.59
N SER A 304 -20.61 31.44 -3.43
CA SER A 304 -20.00 32.57 -4.15
C SER A 304 -18.76 33.02 -3.39
N ILE A 305 -17.64 33.19 -4.09
CA ILE A 305 -16.34 33.55 -3.51
C ILE A 305 -15.80 34.85 -4.08
N ASP A 306 -14.98 35.56 -3.31
CA ASP A 306 -14.20 36.73 -3.75
C ASP A 306 -13.13 36.37 -4.79
N ALA A 307 -12.36 37.37 -5.20
CA ALA A 307 -11.21 37.17 -6.06
C ALA A 307 -10.26 36.11 -5.47
N LEU A 308 -9.81 35.20 -6.33
CA LEU A 308 -8.84 34.17 -5.96
C LEU A 308 -7.44 34.79 -5.87
N HIS A 309 -6.74 34.49 -4.78
CA HIS A 309 -5.35 34.88 -4.59
C HIS A 309 -4.47 33.63 -4.57
N PRO A 310 -3.48 33.48 -5.46
CA PRO A 310 -2.58 32.35 -5.46
C PRO A 310 -1.60 32.47 -4.29
N ILE A 311 -1.37 31.37 -3.57
CA ILE A 311 -0.49 31.33 -2.39
C ILE A 311 0.76 30.49 -2.64
N GLY A 312 0.68 29.46 -3.50
CA GLY A 312 1.84 28.66 -3.85
C GLY A 312 1.49 27.33 -4.50
N ILE A 313 2.50 26.48 -4.68
CA ILE A 313 2.36 25.16 -5.30
C ILE A 313 2.89 24.08 -4.36
N VAL A 314 2.05 23.08 -4.08
CA VAL A 314 2.45 21.85 -3.40
C VAL A 314 2.73 20.78 -4.44
N THR A 315 3.96 20.24 -4.45
CA THR A 315 4.31 19.08 -5.27
C THR A 315 4.29 17.81 -4.43
N HIS A 316 3.64 16.76 -4.94
CA HIS A 316 3.60 15.45 -4.29
C HIS A 316 3.74 14.33 -5.33
N VAL A 317 4.71 13.44 -5.11
CA VAL A 317 4.99 12.34 -6.03
C VAL A 317 4.33 11.06 -5.53
N LEU A 318 3.43 10.53 -6.34
CA LEU A 318 2.86 9.20 -6.23
C LEU A 318 3.56 8.27 -7.23
N THR A 319 3.38 6.97 -7.00
CA THR A 319 3.97 5.87 -7.79
C THR A 319 3.75 5.97 -9.30
N HIS A 320 2.62 6.53 -9.74
CA HIS A 320 2.29 6.70 -11.15
C HIS A 320 1.98 8.15 -11.56
N ARG A 321 1.97 9.10 -10.61
CA ARG A 321 1.60 10.48 -10.86
C ARG A 321 2.46 11.45 -10.09
N ARG A 322 2.91 12.52 -10.72
CA ARG A 322 3.47 13.69 -10.03
C ARG A 322 2.38 14.75 -9.95
N MET A 323 1.82 14.94 -8.75
CA MET A 323 0.77 15.93 -8.51
C MET A 323 1.38 17.28 -8.21
N MET A 324 0.92 18.30 -8.91
CA MET A 324 1.27 19.71 -8.70
C MET A 324 -0.02 20.45 -8.38
N VAL A 325 -0.20 20.84 -7.13
CA VAL A 325 -1.41 21.49 -6.63
C VAL A 325 -1.11 22.97 -6.43
N ARG A 326 -1.62 23.83 -7.30
CA ARG A 326 -1.64 25.27 -7.06
C ARG A 326 -2.75 25.58 -6.07
N VAL A 327 -2.41 26.29 -5.01
CA VAL A 327 -3.31 26.61 -3.91
C VAL A 327 -3.70 28.07 -4.00
N TRP A 328 -5.01 28.31 -4.01
CA TRP A 328 -5.65 29.60 -4.00
C TRP A 328 -6.37 29.82 -2.67
N VAL A 329 -6.64 31.07 -2.33
CA VAL A 329 -7.54 31.44 -1.23
C VAL A 329 -8.54 32.48 -1.67
N ALA A 330 -9.73 32.43 -1.08
CA ALA A 330 -10.77 33.45 -1.24
C ALA A 330 -11.69 33.45 -0.02
N ALA A 331 -12.33 34.59 0.25
CA ALA A 331 -13.41 34.66 1.22
C ALA A 331 -14.75 34.31 0.57
N ALA A 332 -15.65 33.70 1.34
CA ALA A 332 -17.02 33.43 0.90
C ALA A 332 -17.88 34.69 1.02
N ARG A 333 -18.48 35.13 -0.09
CA ARG A 333 -19.45 36.24 -0.12
C ARG A 333 -20.84 35.80 0.33
N GLY A 334 -21.19 34.55 0.08
CA GLY A 334 -22.56 34.07 0.28
C GLY A 334 -22.76 32.62 -0.14
N GLY A 335 -24.00 32.16 -0.01
CA GLY A 335 -24.40 30.80 -0.35
C GLY A 335 -24.36 29.82 0.82
N ARG A 336 -24.90 28.62 0.57
CA ARG A 336 -24.98 27.51 1.51
C ARG A 336 -24.26 26.32 0.90
N ALA A 337 -23.30 25.78 1.65
CA ALA A 337 -22.53 24.62 1.23
C ALA A 337 -23.46 23.49 0.77
N TYR A 338 -23.35 23.16 -0.51
CA TYR A 338 -24.09 22.10 -1.17
C TYR A 338 -23.14 20.95 -1.50
N ARG A 339 -23.62 19.72 -1.31
CA ARG A 339 -22.77 18.54 -1.51
C ARG A 339 -22.42 18.28 -2.98
N GLY A 340 -23.24 18.72 -3.93
CA GLY A 340 -23.03 18.43 -5.34
C GLY A 340 -22.87 16.93 -5.60
N SER A 341 -21.80 16.58 -6.33
CA SER A 341 -21.37 15.21 -6.59
C SER A 341 -20.42 14.63 -5.52
N HIS A 342 -20.21 15.32 -4.40
CA HIS A 342 -19.33 14.89 -3.31
C HIS A 342 -20.09 14.10 -2.25
N ALA A 343 -19.36 13.29 -1.47
CA ALA A 343 -19.96 12.51 -0.40
C ALA A 343 -20.46 13.41 0.74
N SER A 344 -19.72 14.48 1.04
CA SER A 344 -20.06 15.49 2.04
C SER A 344 -19.34 16.79 1.76
N VAL A 345 -19.87 17.91 2.25
CA VAL A 345 -19.26 19.24 2.19
C VAL A 345 -19.54 19.95 3.51
N ARG A 346 -18.50 20.51 4.15
CA ARG A 346 -18.60 21.09 5.50
C ARG A 346 -17.72 22.33 5.64
N TRP A 347 -18.23 23.31 6.39
CA TRP A 347 -17.42 24.40 6.93
C TRP A 347 -16.77 23.94 8.24
N LEU A 348 -15.44 23.92 8.29
CA LEU A 348 -14.69 23.37 9.41
C LEU A 348 -13.63 24.33 9.93
N ALA A 349 -13.71 24.59 11.23
CA ALA A 349 -12.64 25.23 11.98
C ALA A 349 -11.41 24.29 12.00
N HIS A 350 -10.22 24.85 12.19
CA HIS A 350 -8.97 24.10 12.19
C HIS A 350 -8.99 22.90 13.18
N ALA A 351 -9.41 23.14 14.43
CA ALA A 351 -9.47 22.10 15.47
C ALA A 351 -10.39 20.92 15.10
N ALA A 352 -11.48 21.16 14.38
CA ALA A 352 -12.44 20.12 14.01
C ALA A 352 -11.95 19.19 12.87
N ARG A 353 -10.77 19.46 12.29
CA ARG A 353 -10.20 18.68 11.17
C ARG A 353 -9.26 17.59 11.66
N SER A 354 -8.80 17.64 12.90
CA SER A 354 -7.93 16.63 13.50
C SER A 354 -8.52 15.22 13.40
N ASP A 355 -9.85 15.10 13.35
CA ASP A 355 -10.55 13.83 13.30
C ASP A 355 -10.87 13.35 11.88
N LEU A 356 -10.57 14.15 10.86
CA LEU A 356 -10.87 13.80 9.48
C LEU A 356 -9.77 12.95 8.82
N PRO A 357 -10.16 12.00 7.95
CA PRO A 357 -9.21 11.34 7.07
C PRO A 357 -8.78 12.30 5.96
N ILE A 358 -7.65 12.97 6.17
CA ILE A 358 -7.00 13.86 5.20
C ILE A 358 -5.70 13.19 4.73
N SER A 359 -5.43 13.22 3.43
CA SER A 359 -4.21 12.64 2.87
C SER A 359 -2.98 13.48 3.24
N VAL A 360 -1.77 12.92 3.07
CA VAL A 360 -0.53 13.69 3.31
C VAL A 360 -0.42 14.89 2.36
N LEU A 361 -0.86 14.73 1.11
CA LEU A 361 -0.91 15.83 0.14
C LEU A 361 -1.91 16.90 0.62
N ASP A 362 -3.14 16.49 0.93
CA ASP A 362 -4.21 17.44 1.26
C ASP A 362 -3.93 18.18 2.58
N ARG A 363 -3.24 17.56 3.53
CA ARG A 363 -2.74 18.26 4.73
C ARG A 363 -1.82 19.42 4.34
N LYS A 364 -0.80 19.17 3.52
CA LYS A 364 0.11 20.23 3.04
C LYS A 364 -0.62 21.34 2.27
N VAL A 365 -1.61 20.98 1.46
CA VAL A 365 -2.43 21.94 0.70
C VAL A 365 -3.28 22.80 1.65
N ILE A 366 -3.92 22.19 2.65
CA ILE A 366 -4.70 22.91 3.66
C ILE A 366 -3.81 23.81 4.51
N ASP A 367 -2.67 23.31 4.97
CA ASP A 367 -1.72 24.06 5.80
C ASP A 367 -1.20 25.31 5.04
N LEU A 368 -0.85 25.15 3.76
CA LEU A 368 -0.48 26.26 2.87
C LEU A 368 -1.64 27.27 2.71
N ALA A 369 -2.87 26.79 2.50
CA ALA A 369 -4.05 27.66 2.40
C ALA A 369 -4.35 28.41 3.70
N GLU A 370 -3.83 27.97 4.84
CA GLU A 370 -3.96 28.65 6.14
C GLU A 370 -2.76 29.55 6.48
N GLY A 371 -1.72 29.60 5.63
CA GLY A 371 -0.49 30.34 5.91
C GLY A 371 0.36 29.70 7.01
N ARG A 372 0.24 28.38 7.18
CA ARG A 372 1.00 27.59 8.15
C ARG A 372 1.98 26.71 7.36
N THR A 373 3.16 27.23 7.04
CA THR A 373 4.22 26.46 6.35
C THR A 373 5.42 26.28 7.24
#